data_AF-D8TGL2-F1
#
_entry.id   AF-D8TGL2-F1
#
_cell.length_a   1.000
_cell.length_b   1.000
_cell.length_c   1.000
_cell.angle_alpha   90.00
_cell.angle_beta   90.00
_cell.angle_gamma   90.00
#
_symmetry.space_group_name_H-M   'P 1'
#
loop_
_entity.id
_entity.type
_entity.pdbx_description
1 polymer ?
#
loop_
_entity_poly.entity_id
_entity_poly.type
_entity_poly.pdbx_seq_one_letter_code
_entity_poly.pdbx_strand_id
1 'polypeptide(L)'
;KDELYKDAMETCSESGDGMLTEELLTFFVEQGRRDCFAACLYICYDLVRADVALELAWMHKMLDYVVPYMIQFIREYTNKVDELMKDKYDSLQELRSKSSEDKDMLSKQVCY
;
A
#
# COMPACT_ATOMS: atom_id res chain seq x y z
N LYS A 1 -19.72 -21.49 -13.09
CA LYS A 1 -19.80 -20.01 -13.20
C LYS A 1 -18.82 -19.33 -12.28
N ASP A 2 -18.58 -19.81 -11.05
CA ASP A 2 -17.56 -19.23 -10.15
C ASP A 2 -16.11 -19.52 -10.54
N GLU A 3 -15.85 -20.64 -11.22
CA GLU A 3 -14.50 -20.99 -11.71
C GLU A 3 -13.93 -19.94 -12.69
N LEU A 4 -14.76 -19.46 -13.63
CA LEU A 4 -14.32 -18.47 -14.63
C LEU A 4 -13.87 -17.14 -13.99
N TYR A 5 -14.51 -16.74 -12.88
CA TYR A 5 -14.17 -15.48 -12.20
C TYR A 5 -12.90 -15.59 -11.37
N LYS A 6 -12.60 -16.78 -10.84
CA LYS A 6 -11.31 -17.05 -10.21
C LYS A 6 -10.19 -16.98 -11.23
N ASP A 7 -10.34 -17.66 -12.37
CA ASP A 7 -9.34 -17.64 -13.44
C ASP A 7 -9.12 -16.22 -13.96
N ALA A 8 -10.19 -15.42 -14.08
CA ALA A 8 -10.09 -14.01 -14.46
C ALA A 8 -9.34 -13.16 -13.42
N MET A 9 -9.58 -13.37 -12.12
CA MET A 9 -8.86 -12.67 -11.05
C MET A 9 -7.37 -13.06 -11.00
N GLU A 10 -7.06 -14.34 -11.16
CA GLU A 10 -5.67 -14.83 -11.19
C GLU A 10 -4.93 -14.28 -12.42
N THR A 11 -5.56 -14.31 -13.59
CA THR A 11 -5.00 -13.71 -14.82
C THR A 11 -4.77 -12.21 -14.66
N CYS A 12 -5.71 -11.50 -14.02
CA CYS A 12 -5.58 -10.06 -13.75
C CYS A 12 -4.40 -9.77 -12.81
N SER A 13 -4.24 -10.58 -11.76
CA SER A 13 -3.11 -10.50 -10.84
C SER A 13 -1.77 -10.80 -11.52
N GLU A 14 -1.71 -11.81 -12.39
CA GLU A 14 -0.51 -12.14 -13.17
C GLU A 14 -0.15 -11.05 -14.20
N SER A 15 -1.16 -10.36 -14.74
CA SER A 15 -0.97 -9.30 -15.72
C SER A 15 -0.33 -8.05 -15.13
N GLY A 16 -0.51 -7.81 -13.83
CA GLY A 16 0.10 -6.67 -13.15
C GLY A 16 -0.46 -5.31 -13.57
N ASP A 17 -1.64 -5.27 -14.21
CA ASP A 17 -2.26 -4.03 -14.68
C ASP A 17 -3.33 -3.52 -13.69
N GLY A 18 -3.04 -2.38 -13.07
CA GLY A 18 -3.95 -1.71 -12.14
C GLY A 18 -5.23 -1.20 -12.81
N MET A 19 -5.20 -0.83 -14.10
CA MET A 19 -6.40 -0.38 -14.81
C MET A 19 -7.36 -1.55 -15.05
N LEU A 20 -6.82 -2.70 -15.47
CA LEU A 20 -7.60 -3.93 -15.65
C LEU A 20 -8.26 -4.38 -14.33
N THR A 21 -7.53 -4.21 -13.22
CA THR A 21 -8.03 -4.53 -11.88
C THR A 21 -9.21 -3.64 -11.49
N GLU A 22 -9.17 -2.35 -11.81
CA GLU A 22 -10.26 -1.40 -11.53
C GLU A 22 -11.52 -1.68 -12.37
N GLU A 23 -11.35 -2.00 -13.65
CA GLU A 23 -12.47 -2.41 -14.51
C GLU A 23 -13.11 -3.70 -14.00
N LEU A 24 -12.30 -4.68 -13.60
CA LEU A 24 -12.77 -5.95 -13.05
C LEU A 24 -13.52 -5.76 -11.72
N LEU A 25 -13.02 -4.90 -10.84
CA LEU A 25 -13.69 -4.53 -9.59
C LEU A 25 -15.06 -3.88 -9.86
N THR A 26 -15.11 -2.93 -10.79
CA THR A 26 -16.36 -2.26 -11.18
C THR A 26 -17.37 -3.27 -11.73
N PHE A 27 -16.92 -4.21 -12.57
CA PHE A 27 -17.75 -5.29 -13.09
C PHE A 27 -18.34 -6.17 -11.99
N PHE A 28 -17.55 -6.59 -10.99
CA PHE A 28 -18.06 -7.42 -9.88
C PHE A 28 -19.10 -6.71 -9.02
N VAL A 29 -18.91 -5.40 -8.85
CA VAL A 29 -19.78 -4.53 -8.08
C VAL A 29 -21.12 -4.32 -8.79
N GLU A 30 -21.11 -4.12 -10.11
CA GLU A 30 -22.32 -4.05 -10.95
C GLU A 30 -23.11 -5.37 -10.96
N GLN A 31 -22.41 -6.51 -10.97
CA GLN A 31 -23.03 -7.83 -10.87
C GLN A 31 -23.58 -8.14 -9.46
N GLY A 32 -23.35 -7.27 -8.48
CA GLY A 32 -23.86 -7.42 -7.11
C GLY A 32 -23.27 -8.60 -6.33
N ARG A 33 -22.16 -9.18 -6.80
CA ARG A 33 -21.54 -10.36 -6.21
C ARG A 33 -20.46 -9.98 -5.20
N ARG A 34 -20.89 -9.81 -3.96
CA ARG A 34 -20.06 -9.31 -2.84
C ARG A 34 -18.87 -10.23 -2.52
N ASP A 35 -19.06 -11.54 -2.66
CA ASP A 35 -18.03 -12.53 -2.36
C ASP A 35 -16.86 -12.47 -3.36
N CYS A 36 -17.16 -12.21 -4.64
CA CYS A 36 -16.14 -12.04 -5.67
C CYS A 36 -15.35 -10.75 -5.49
N PHE A 37 -16.00 -9.68 -5.03
CA PHE A 37 -15.34 -8.43 -4.75
C PHE A 37 -14.29 -8.58 -3.64
N ALA A 38 -14.65 -9.24 -2.53
CA ALA A 38 -13.72 -9.52 -1.45
C ALA A 38 -12.54 -10.39 -1.89
N ALA A 39 -12.79 -11.43 -2.71
CA ALA A 39 -11.74 -12.28 -3.25
C ALA A 39 -10.79 -11.52 -4.18
N CYS A 40 -11.33 -10.66 -5.04
CA CYS A 40 -10.54 -9.84 -5.96
C CYS A 40 -9.62 -8.87 -5.21
N LEU A 41 -10.10 -8.23 -4.14
CA LEU A 41 -9.30 -7.36 -3.28
C LEU A 41 -8.12 -8.11 -2.66
N TYR A 42 -8.35 -9.36 -2.24
CA TYR A 42 -7.30 -10.16 -1.60
C TYR A 42 -6.24 -10.65 -2.60
N ILE A 43 -6.67 -11.13 -3.77
CA ILE A 43 -5.77 -11.63 -4.82
C ILE A 43 -4.93 -10.48 -5.39
N CYS A 44 -5.56 -9.34 -5.69
CA CYS A 44 -4.92 -8.20 -6.32
C CYS A 44 -4.39 -7.17 -5.31
N TYR A 45 -3.99 -7.60 -4.11
CA TYR A 45 -3.62 -6.72 -2.99
C TYR A 45 -2.61 -5.62 -3.38
N ASP A 46 -1.60 -5.96 -4.19
CA ASP A 46 -0.53 -5.04 -4.60
C ASP A 46 -0.93 -4.08 -5.74
N LEU A 47 -2.00 -4.41 -6.47
CA LEU A 47 -2.43 -3.73 -7.69
C LEU A 47 -3.58 -2.76 -7.46
N VAL A 48 -4.38 -3.03 -6.42
CA VAL A 48 -5.58 -2.25 -6.12
C VAL A 48 -5.22 -0.97 -5.37
N ARG A 49 -5.73 0.16 -5.87
CA ARG A 49 -5.77 1.41 -5.09
C ARG A 49 -6.88 1.34 -4.05
N ALA A 50 -6.48 1.38 -2.77
CA ALA A 50 -7.39 1.34 -1.63
C ALA A 50 -8.50 2.41 -1.68
N ASP A 51 -8.20 3.59 -2.24
CA ASP A 51 -9.16 4.68 -2.41
C ASP A 51 -10.36 4.28 -3.29
N VAL A 52 -10.07 3.67 -4.45
CA VAL A 52 -11.09 3.23 -5.42
C VAL A 52 -11.90 2.06 -4.85
N ALA A 53 -11.21 1.11 -4.20
CA ALA A 53 -11.87 -0.01 -3.53
C ALA A 53 -12.86 0.47 -2.46
N LEU A 54 -12.48 1.49 -1.67
CA LEU A 54 -13.32 2.05 -0.63
C LEU A 54 -14.53 2.81 -1.20
N GLU A 55 -14.34 3.58 -2.27
CA GLU A 55 -15.42 4.29 -2.95
C GLU A 55 -16.48 3.31 -3.47
N LEU A 56 -16.06 2.27 -4.20
CA LEU A 56 -16.94 1.23 -4.71
C LEU A 56 -17.67 0.49 -3.57
N ALA A 57 -16.96 0.18 -2.49
CA ALA A 57 -17.54 -0.50 -1.34
C ALA A 57 -18.59 0.37 -0.61
N TRP A 58 -18.33 1.67 -0.50
CA TRP A 58 -19.24 2.63 0.11
C TRP A 58 -20.52 2.81 -0.73
N MET A 59 -20.36 3.01 -2.04
CA MET A 59 -21.47 3.22 -2.97
C MET A 59 -22.43 2.03 -3.02
N HIS A 60 -21.91 0.81 -2.86
CA HIS A 60 -22.71 -0.42 -2.94
C HIS A 60 -23.08 -1.01 -1.58
N LYS A 61 -22.82 -0.30 -0.47
CA LYS A 61 -23.08 -0.74 0.92
C LYS A 61 -22.46 -2.10 1.26
N MET A 62 -21.21 -2.33 0.82
CA MET A 62 -20.47 -3.59 1.03
C MET A 62 -19.23 -3.42 1.92
N LEU A 63 -19.18 -2.36 2.73
CA LEU A 63 -18.03 -2.03 3.58
C LEU A 63 -17.62 -3.17 4.51
N ASP A 64 -18.58 -3.96 5.02
CA ASP A 64 -18.33 -5.06 5.95
C ASP A 64 -17.33 -6.10 5.41
N TYR A 65 -17.26 -6.27 4.08
CA TYR A 65 -16.34 -7.20 3.41
C TYR A 65 -14.96 -6.59 3.13
N VAL A 66 -14.85 -5.26 3.15
CA VAL A 66 -13.62 -4.51 2.81
C VAL A 66 -12.84 -4.09 4.04
N VAL A 67 -13.53 -3.91 5.17
CA VAL A 67 -12.90 -3.52 6.42
C VAL A 67 -11.73 -4.43 6.83
N PRO A 68 -11.79 -5.77 6.73
CA PRO A 68 -10.64 -6.64 7.07
C PRO A 68 -9.40 -6.34 6.21
N TYR A 69 -9.60 -6.14 4.91
CA TYR A 69 -8.55 -5.77 3.97
C TYR A 69 -7.95 -4.39 4.29
N MET A 70 -8.80 -3.39 4.58
CA MET A 70 -8.35 -2.04 4.92
C MET A 70 -7.55 -2.00 6.22
N ILE A 71 -7.91 -2.81 7.22
CA ILE A 71 -7.15 -2.89 8.47
C ILE A 71 -5.74 -3.45 8.20
N GLN A 72 -5.61 -4.48 7.35
CA GLN A 72 -4.30 -5.01 6.96
C GLN A 72 -3.47 -3.96 6.21
N PHE A 73 -4.07 -3.27 5.24
CA PHE A 73 -3.42 -2.21 4.47
C PHE A 73 -2.89 -1.08 5.35
N ILE A 74 -3.72 -0.54 6.24
CA ILE A 74 -3.33 0.56 7.14
C ILE A 74 -2.21 0.12 8.07
N ARG A 75 -2.23 -1.12 8.57
CA ARG A 75 -1.19 -1.65 9.44
C ARG A 75 0.15 -1.78 8.73
N GLU A 76 0.18 -2.34 7.53
CA GLU A 76 1.40 -2.44 6.73
C GLU A 76 1.93 -1.07 6.32
N TYR A 77 1.05 -0.16 5.92
CA TYR A 77 1.42 1.20 5.56
C TYR A 77 2.05 1.93 6.75
N THR A 78 1.43 1.86 7.93
CA THR A 78 1.97 2.47 9.16
C THR A 78 3.33 1.88 9.52
N ASN A 79 3.49 0.55 9.45
CA ASN A 79 4.76 -0.10 9.74
C ASN A 79 5.87 0.32 8.76
N LYS A 80 5.60 0.38 7.45
CA LYS A 80 6.56 0.82 6.44
C LYS A 80 6.94 2.29 6.64
N VAL A 81 5.96 3.14 6.96
CA VAL A 81 6.20 4.56 7.23
C VAL A 81 7.04 4.73 8.51
N ASP A 82 6.76 3.98 9.57
CA ASP A 82 7.51 4.04 10.82
C ASP A 82 8.97 3.58 10.64
N GLU A 83 9.20 2.52 9.85
CA GLU A 83 10.54 2.06 9.51
C GLU A 83 11.32 3.11 8.71
N LEU A 84 10.71 3.68 7.67
CA LEU A 84 11.32 4.74 6.86
C LEU A 84 11.60 6.02 7.67
N MET A 85 10.70 6.39 8.57
CA MET A 85 10.88 7.55 9.46
C MET A 85 12.05 7.34 10.41
N LYS A 86 12.20 6.13 10.95
CA LYS A 86 13.34 5.78 11.81
C LYS A 86 14.66 5.81 11.04
N ASP A 87 14.69 5.23 9.85
CA ASP A 87 15.89 5.18 9.00
C ASP A 87 16.34 6.59 8.57
N LYS A 88 15.38 7.48 8.27
CA LYS A 88 15.65 8.90 8.02
C LYS A 88 16.17 9.63 9.25
N TYR A 89 15.61 9.34 10.42
CA TYR A 89 16.03 9.97 11.67
C TYR A 89 17.47 9.57 12.05
N ASP A 90 17.83 8.29 11.93
CA ASP A 90 19.18 7.79 12.21
C ASP A 90 20.20 8.38 11.21
N SER A 91 19.86 8.42 9.91
CA SER A 91 20.69 9.05 8.88
C SER A 91 20.94 10.55 9.15
N LEU A 92 19.90 11.27 9.58
CA LEU A 92 19.98 12.68 9.96
C LEU A 92 20.86 12.88 11.20
N GLN A 93 20.76 11.96 12.17
CA GLN A 93 21.56 12.03 13.39
C GLN A 93 23.04 11.77 13.09
N GLU A 94 23.38 10.77 12.27
CA GLU A 94 24.77 10.53 11.85
C GLU A 94 25.36 11.69 11.05
N LEU A 95 24.59 12.29 10.13
CA LEU A 95 25.00 13.50 9.41
C LEU A 95 25.27 14.65 10.38
N ARG A 96 24.42 14.80 11.39
CA ARG A 96 24.58 15.83 12.42
C ARG A 96 25.83 15.58 13.27
N SER A 97 26.09 14.34 13.67
CA SER A 97 27.27 13.92 14.42
C SER A 97 28.57 14.19 13.65
N LYS A 98 28.63 13.75 12.38
CA LYS A 98 29.79 14.00 11.50
C LYS A 98 30.01 15.49 11.29
N SER A 99 28.94 16.28 11.10
CA SER A 99 29.06 17.72 10.92
C SER A 99 29.53 18.48 12.17
N SER A 100 29.31 17.95 13.37
CA SER A 100 29.89 18.50 14.60
C SER A 100 31.35 18.10 14.78
N GLU A 101 31.71 16.86 14.46
CA GLU A 101 33.08 16.36 14.53
C GLU A 101 34.00 17.08 13.52
N ASP A 102 33.52 17.31 12.30
CA ASP A 102 34.24 18.07 11.28
C ASP A 102 34.47 19.52 11.70
N LYS A 103 33.49 20.17 12.34
CA LYS A 103 33.63 21.54 12.86
C LYS A 103 34.62 21.63 14.01
N ASP A 104 34.60 20.66 14.92
CA ASP A 104 35.58 20.58 16.01
C ASP A 104 36.98 20.32 15.48
N MET A 105 37.13 19.48 14.45
CA MET A 105 38.42 19.21 13.82
C MET A 105 38.98 20.43 13.07
N LEU A 106 38.13 21.14 12.32
CA LEU A 106 38.48 22.41 11.66
C LEU A 106 38.89 23.49 12.69
N SER A 107 38.18 23.59 13.82
CA SER A 107 38.52 24.57 14.85
C SER A 107 39.90 24.34 15.49
N LYS A 108 40.28 23.07 15.66
CA LYS A 108 41.59 22.68 16.18
C LYS A 108 42.71 22.93 15.16
N GLN A 109 42.43 22.75 13.86
CA GLN A 109 43.40 23.00 12.78
C GLN A 109 43.73 24.49 12.62
N VAL A 110 42.77 25.39 12.84
CA VAL A 110 42.94 26.85 12.71
C VAL A 110 43.64 27.48 13.93
N CYS A 111 43.76 26.74 15.04
CA CYS A 111 44.40 27.20 16.28
C CYS A 111 45.93 26.98 16.31
N TYR A 112 46.50 26.38 15.26
CA TYR A 112 47.95 26.22 15.05
C TYR A 112 48.42 27.06 13.86
#